data_AF-A0A327YMG5-F1
#
_entry.id   AF-A0A327YMG5-F1
#
_cell.length_a   1.000
_cell.length_b   1.000
_cell.length_c   1.000
_cell.angle_alpha   90.00
_cell.angle_beta   90.00
_cell.angle_gamma   90.00
#
_symmetry.space_group_name_H-M   'P 1'
#
loop_
_entity.id
_entity.type
_entity.pdbx_description
1 polymer ?
#
loop_
_entity_poly.entity_id
_entity_poly.type
_entity_poly.pdbx_seq_one_letter_code
_entity_poly.pdbx_strand_id
1 'polypeptide(L)'
;MIYWTISSLTDESQLTFFKELILGCVVITIFILFLLKLTSFLRKKPIIGKFDGYLELYSDKIIAGNKTFLIDSIKKIEINAGDYNGQLEISGYVDPDGSVKNGTTNFIEIILHNNEKFKYNFQQDFEHNILNIKDTLIEYSKQGKLHFLNLIDILNITDYKEIQEFKKNFIQ
;
A
#
# COMPACT_ATOMS: atom_id res chain seq x y z
N MET A 1 -19.04 51.54 43.12
CA MET A 1 -19.06 51.58 41.65
C MET A 1 -17.67 51.28 41.07
N ILE A 2 -16.62 52.01 41.47
CA ILE A 2 -15.23 51.84 40.96
C ILE A 2 -14.65 50.42 41.16
N TYR A 3 -14.86 49.79 42.33
CA TYR A 3 -14.36 48.43 42.61
C TYR A 3 -14.93 47.37 41.65
N TRP A 4 -16.22 47.49 41.34
CA TRP A 4 -16.92 46.56 40.43
C TRP A 4 -16.41 46.71 38.99
N THR A 5 -16.18 47.95 38.54
CA THR A 5 -15.64 48.25 37.21
C THR A 5 -14.19 47.79 37.04
N ILE A 6 -13.34 47.92 38.07
CA ILE A 6 -11.97 47.42 38.04
C ILE A 6 -11.96 45.89 38.04
N SER A 7 -12.81 45.26 38.86
CA SER A 7 -12.94 43.79 38.88
C SER A 7 -13.38 43.24 37.53
N SER A 8 -14.37 43.86 36.88
CA SER A 8 -14.87 43.43 35.56
C SER A 8 -13.84 43.63 34.45
N LEU A 9 -13.10 44.75 34.45
CA LEU A 9 -12.00 44.99 33.50
C LEU A 9 -10.86 43.98 33.67
N THR A 10 -10.55 43.60 34.92
CA THR A 10 -9.49 42.64 35.21
C THR A 10 -9.89 41.25 34.69
N ASP A 11 -11.14 40.84 34.90
CA ASP A 11 -11.66 39.53 34.46
C ASP A 11 -11.71 39.41 32.92
N GLU A 12 -12.14 40.46 32.21
CA GLU A 12 -12.15 40.49 30.73
C GLU A 12 -10.73 40.48 30.13
N SER A 13 -9.79 41.19 30.77
CA SER A 13 -8.39 41.19 30.34
C SER A 13 -7.72 39.83 30.51
N GLN A 14 -7.97 39.14 31.64
CA GLN A 14 -7.47 37.80 31.91
C GLN A 14 -8.06 36.79 30.92
N LEU A 15 -9.37 36.86 30.68
CA LEU A 15 -10.05 35.99 29.71
C LEU A 15 -9.50 36.16 28.29
N THR A 16 -9.25 37.40 27.86
CA THR A 16 -8.65 37.70 26.55
C THR A 16 -7.23 37.14 26.45
N PHE A 17 -6.42 37.34 27.48
CA PHE A 17 -5.08 36.76 27.56
C PHE A 17 -5.10 35.23 27.46
N PHE A 18 -5.98 34.54 28.19
CA PHE A 18 -6.11 33.07 28.10
C PHE A 18 -6.55 32.61 26.72
N LYS A 19 -7.47 33.33 26.06
CA LYS A 19 -7.89 33.02 24.68
C LYS A 19 -6.73 33.15 23.69
N GLU A 20 -5.95 34.22 23.78
CA GLU A 20 -4.77 34.43 22.94
C GLU A 20 -3.70 33.37 23.20
N LEU A 21 -3.47 33.00 24.46
CA LEU A 21 -2.54 31.93 24.85
C LEU A 21 -2.99 30.58 24.26
N ILE A 22 -4.27 30.22 24.40
CA ILE A 22 -4.83 28.99 23.84
C ILE A 22 -4.70 29.00 22.32
N LEU A 23 -5.05 30.11 21.66
CA LEU A 23 -4.91 30.25 20.22
C LEU A 23 -3.46 30.07 19.77
N GLY A 24 -2.51 30.69 20.49
CA GLY A 24 -1.08 30.51 20.27
C GLY A 24 -0.65 29.04 20.38
N CYS A 25 -1.07 28.35 21.45
CA CYS A 25 -0.80 26.92 21.63
C CYS A 25 -1.37 26.07 20.49
N VAL A 26 -2.59 26.36 20.02
CA VAL A 26 -3.22 25.65 18.90
C VAL A 26 -2.43 25.86 17.61
N VAL A 27 -2.06 27.10 17.30
CA VAL A 27 -1.27 27.43 16.09
C VAL A 27 0.10 26.74 16.12
N ILE A 28 0.79 26.76 17.27
CA ILE A 28 2.07 26.07 17.44
C ILE A 28 1.91 24.56 17.25
N THR A 29 0.85 23.97 17.81
CA THR A 29 0.58 22.54 17.66
C THR A 29 0.36 22.16 16.20
N ILE A 30 -0.45 22.94 15.46
CA ILE A 30 -0.69 22.72 14.02
C ILE A 30 0.63 22.83 13.25
N PHE A 31 1.46 23.84 13.55
CA PHE A 31 2.75 24.03 12.90
C PHE A 31 3.71 22.87 13.16
N ILE A 32 3.78 22.35 14.40
CA ILE A 32 4.57 21.17 14.74
C ILE A 32 4.08 19.95 13.96
N LEU A 33 2.77 19.70 13.92
CA LEU A 33 2.20 18.59 13.16
C LEU A 33 2.51 18.69 11.66
N PHE A 34 2.48 19.91 11.10
CA PHE A 34 2.87 20.17 9.71
C PHE A 34 4.35 19.82 9.46
N LEU A 35 5.27 20.28 10.32
CA LEU A 35 6.70 19.95 10.21
C LEU A 35 6.95 18.45 10.32
N LEU A 36 6.30 17.78 11.28
CA LEU A 36 6.40 16.33 11.43
C LEU A 36 5.92 15.60 10.17
N LYS A 37 4.80 16.04 9.58
CA LYS A 37 4.28 15.48 8.33
C LYS A 37 5.26 15.65 7.18
N LEU A 38 5.90 16.81 7.06
CA LEU A 38 6.92 17.06 6.02
C LEU A 38 8.13 16.12 6.17
N THR A 39 8.61 15.90 7.39
CA THR A 39 9.72 14.96 7.63
C THR A 39 9.35 13.50 7.33
N SER A 40 8.11 13.10 7.63
CA SER A 40 7.58 11.77 7.30
C SER A 40 7.47 11.55 5.79
N PHE A 41 7.06 12.59 5.04
CA PHE A 41 6.90 12.54 3.59
C PHE A 41 8.20 12.25 2.83
N LEU A 42 9.36 12.60 3.42
CA LEU A 42 10.68 12.36 2.84
C LEU A 42 11.28 11.02 3.25
N ARG A 43 10.72 10.34 4.26
CA ARG A 43 11.31 9.13 4.82
C ARG A 43 10.70 7.88 4.21
N LYS A 44 11.59 6.96 3.82
CA LYS A 44 11.25 5.61 3.37
C LYS A 44 10.96 4.69 4.55
N LYS A 45 9.88 3.91 4.44
CA LYS A 45 9.51 2.88 5.40
C LYS A 45 10.61 1.83 5.52
N PRO A 46 10.97 1.43 6.76
CA PRO A 46 11.96 0.39 6.97
C PRO A 46 11.47 -0.93 6.37
N ILE A 47 12.40 -1.73 5.87
CA ILE A 47 12.10 -3.08 5.40
C ILE A 47 11.94 -3.98 6.62
N ILE A 48 10.78 -4.61 6.74
CA ILE A 48 10.49 -5.56 7.81
C ILE A 48 10.79 -6.97 7.28
N GLY A 49 11.88 -7.57 7.75
CA GLY A 49 12.31 -8.92 7.35
C GLY A 49 13.63 -8.92 6.59
N LYS A 50 13.85 -9.97 5.79
CA LYS A 50 15.04 -10.16 4.97
C LYS A 50 14.64 -10.68 3.60
N PHE A 51 15.38 -10.30 2.58
CA PHE A 51 15.26 -10.89 1.25
C PHE A 51 15.87 -12.29 1.25
N ASP A 52 15.09 -13.25 0.79
CA ASP A 52 15.47 -14.66 0.71
C ASP A 52 15.17 -15.22 -0.68
N GLY A 53 15.99 -14.79 -1.65
CA GLY A 53 15.90 -15.18 -3.05
C GLY A 53 14.94 -14.34 -3.89
N TYR A 54 14.50 -14.91 -5.00
CA TYR A 54 13.70 -14.25 -6.03
C TYR A 54 12.34 -14.94 -6.20
N LEU A 55 11.38 -14.18 -6.73
CA LEU A 55 10.12 -14.70 -7.22
C LEU A 55 10.18 -14.67 -8.75
N GLU A 56 10.15 -15.86 -9.36
CA GLU A 56 10.19 -16.01 -10.81
C GLU A 56 8.93 -16.78 -11.26
N LEU A 57 8.23 -16.23 -12.25
CA LEU A 57 6.97 -16.76 -12.76
C LEU A 57 7.17 -17.18 -14.21
N TYR A 58 7.10 -18.49 -14.46
CA TYR A 58 7.23 -19.11 -15.78
C TYR A 58 5.93 -19.82 -16.17
N SER A 59 5.72 -20.09 -17.46
CA SER A 59 4.51 -20.79 -17.91
C SER A 59 4.33 -22.19 -17.30
N ASP A 60 5.43 -22.90 -17.04
CA ASP A 60 5.46 -24.28 -16.54
C ASP A 60 5.69 -24.40 -15.01
N LYS A 61 6.22 -23.36 -14.37
CA LYS A 61 6.59 -23.39 -12.95
C LYS A 61 6.65 -22.01 -12.30
N ILE A 62 6.60 -22.02 -10.97
CA ILE A 62 6.85 -20.85 -10.12
C ILE A 62 8.03 -21.16 -9.21
N ILE A 63 9.01 -20.27 -9.18
CA ILE A 63 10.14 -20.35 -8.25
C ILE A 63 9.98 -19.25 -7.21
N ALA A 64 9.94 -19.62 -5.94
CA ALA A 64 9.83 -18.69 -4.82
C ALA A 64 10.89 -19.03 -3.77
N GLY A 65 11.96 -18.24 -3.73
CA GLY A 65 13.13 -18.49 -2.90
C GLY A 65 13.79 -19.81 -3.28
N ASN A 66 13.79 -20.78 -2.36
CA ASN A 66 14.38 -22.11 -2.57
C ASN A 66 13.35 -23.19 -3.01
N LYS A 67 12.08 -22.83 -3.21
CA LYS A 67 11.04 -23.77 -3.65
C LYS A 67 10.67 -23.56 -5.09
N THR A 68 10.46 -24.67 -5.79
CA THR A 68 9.91 -24.70 -7.15
C THR A 68 8.57 -25.43 -7.11
N PHE A 69 7.55 -24.82 -7.70
CA PHE A 69 6.20 -25.35 -7.83
C PHE A 69 5.90 -25.55 -9.31
N LEU A 70 5.63 -26.79 -9.73
CA LEU A 70 5.16 -27.04 -11.09
C LEU A 70 3.73 -26.53 -11.24
N ILE A 71 3.39 -25.90 -12.37
CA ILE A 71 2.07 -25.30 -12.57
C ILE A 71 0.94 -26.32 -12.45
N ASP A 72 1.20 -27.55 -12.88
CA ASP A 72 0.27 -28.69 -12.79
C ASP A 72 -0.05 -29.09 -11.35
N SER A 73 0.88 -28.86 -10.41
CA SER A 73 0.67 -29.17 -8.99
C SER A 73 -0.15 -28.10 -8.25
N ILE A 74 -0.27 -26.92 -8.86
CA ILE A 74 -0.92 -25.76 -8.26
C ILE A 74 -2.42 -25.83 -8.52
N LYS A 75 -3.21 -25.66 -7.46
CA LYS A 75 -4.67 -25.56 -7.52
C LYS A 75 -5.14 -24.13 -7.73
N LYS A 76 -4.54 -23.16 -7.01
CA LYS A 76 -4.90 -21.75 -7.06
C LYS A 76 -3.69 -20.86 -6.78
N ILE A 77 -3.64 -19.71 -7.44
CA ILE A 77 -2.69 -18.61 -7.25
C ILE A 77 -3.49 -17.36 -6.86
N GLU A 78 -2.95 -16.58 -5.93
CA GLU A 78 -3.46 -15.25 -5.56
C GLU A 78 -2.27 -14.30 -5.42
N ILE A 79 -2.32 -13.16 -6.12
CA ILE A 79 -1.22 -12.20 -6.16
C ILE A 79 -1.75 -10.82 -5.77
N ASN A 80 -1.01 -10.12 -4.92
CA ASN A 80 -1.13 -8.68 -4.72
C ASN A 80 0.20 -8.04 -5.11
N ALA A 81 0.16 -7.14 -6.08
CA ALA A 81 1.33 -6.49 -6.68
C ALA A 81 1.12 -4.97 -6.78
N GLY A 82 0.45 -4.35 -5.81
CA GLY A 82 0.12 -2.92 -5.85
C GLY A 82 1.18 -1.99 -5.23
N ASP A 83 2.10 -2.52 -4.43
CA ASP A 83 3.14 -1.76 -3.75
C ASP A 83 4.43 -1.73 -4.58
N TYR A 84 5.10 -0.59 -4.65
CA TYR A 84 6.40 -0.47 -5.30
C TYR A 84 7.30 0.51 -4.56
N ASN A 85 8.61 0.32 -4.76
CA ASN A 85 9.63 1.10 -4.12
C ASN A 85 9.53 2.58 -4.55
N GLY A 86 9.45 3.48 -3.57
CA GLY A 86 9.30 4.92 -3.83
C GLY A 86 7.85 5.40 -3.93
N GLN A 87 6.86 4.51 -3.84
CA GLN A 87 5.44 4.91 -3.84
C GLN A 87 5.13 5.78 -2.61
N LEU A 88 4.51 6.95 -2.83
CA LEU A 88 4.05 7.81 -1.75
C LEU A 88 2.71 7.32 -1.19
N GLU A 89 2.67 7.09 0.12
CA GLU A 89 1.47 6.78 0.86
C GLU A 89 0.87 8.06 1.45
N ILE A 90 -0.15 8.59 0.77
CA ILE A 90 -0.85 9.79 1.22
C ILE A 90 -1.85 9.37 2.29
N SER A 91 -1.55 9.71 3.55
CA SER A 91 -2.47 9.51 4.67
C SER A 91 -2.84 10.82 5.37
N GLY A 92 -3.99 10.80 6.05
CA GLY A 92 -4.46 11.92 6.87
C GLY A 92 -3.61 12.18 8.12
N TYR A 93 -2.83 11.18 8.56
CA TYR A 93 -2.07 11.19 9.81
C TYR A 93 -0.56 11.24 9.55
N VAL A 94 0.23 11.52 10.59
CA VAL A 94 1.70 11.45 10.51
C VAL A 94 2.12 10.00 10.68
N ASP A 95 2.80 9.44 9.69
CA ASP A 95 3.35 8.08 9.77
C ASP A 95 4.75 8.11 10.42
N PRO A 96 4.92 7.55 11.63
CA PRO A 96 6.20 7.53 12.34
C PRO A 96 7.23 6.59 11.72
N ASP A 97 6.87 5.77 10.74
CA ASP A 97 7.77 4.91 9.96
C ASP A 97 8.12 5.54 8.59
N GLY A 98 7.40 6.60 8.19
CA GLY A 98 7.62 7.35 6.95
C GLY A 98 6.50 7.13 5.93
N SER A 99 6.36 8.02 4.96
CA SER A 99 5.29 7.95 3.95
C SER A 99 5.75 7.37 2.61
N VAL A 100 7.04 7.07 2.43
CA VAL A 100 7.53 6.49 1.17
C VAL A 100 7.64 4.98 1.33
N LYS A 101 6.86 4.21 0.56
CA LYS A 101 6.90 2.76 0.62
C LYS A 101 8.19 2.19 0.03
N ASN A 102 8.50 0.97 0.44
CA ASN A 102 9.68 0.23 0.01
C ASN A 102 9.37 -0.86 -1.02
N GLY A 103 8.10 -1.04 -1.40
CA GLY A 103 7.68 -2.01 -2.39
C GLY A 103 7.58 -3.45 -1.88
N THR A 104 7.65 -3.72 -0.57
CA THR A 104 7.69 -5.09 -0.01
C THR A 104 6.34 -5.60 0.51
N THR A 105 5.27 -4.82 0.44
CA THR A 105 3.91 -5.23 0.88
C THR A 105 3.12 -5.98 -0.20
N ASN A 106 3.82 -6.49 -1.21
CA ASN A 106 3.28 -7.40 -2.20
C ASN A 106 3.36 -8.86 -1.73
N PHE A 107 2.47 -9.71 -2.22
CA PHE A 107 2.51 -11.14 -1.93
C PHE A 107 2.02 -12.00 -3.07
N ILE A 108 2.49 -13.24 -3.08
CA ILE A 108 1.91 -14.36 -3.84
C ILE A 108 1.53 -15.47 -2.86
N GLU A 109 0.31 -15.96 -2.96
CA GLU A 109 -0.16 -17.16 -2.28
C GLU A 109 -0.38 -18.27 -3.32
N ILE A 110 0.25 -19.41 -3.07
CA ILE A 110 0.18 -20.61 -3.90
C ILE A 110 -0.51 -21.69 -3.08
N ILE A 111 -1.63 -22.21 -3.59
CA ILE A 111 -2.38 -23.30 -3.00
C ILE A 111 -2.22 -24.50 -3.91
N LEU A 112 -1.69 -25.61 -3.39
CA LEU A 112 -1.48 -26.84 -4.15
C LEU A 112 -2.74 -27.73 -4.16
N HIS A 113 -2.76 -28.75 -5.02
CA HIS A 113 -3.87 -29.71 -5.09
C HIS A 113 -4.07 -30.53 -3.80
N ASN A 114 -3.01 -30.73 -3.02
CA ASN A 114 -3.06 -31.32 -1.67
C ASN A 114 -3.56 -30.33 -0.60
N ASN A 115 -3.95 -29.10 -0.98
CA ASN A 115 -4.37 -27.98 -0.13
C ASN A 115 -3.27 -27.38 0.76
N GLU A 116 -2.00 -27.73 0.56
CA GLU A 116 -0.90 -26.99 1.17
C GLU A 116 -0.87 -25.57 0.62
N LYS A 117 -0.61 -24.61 1.53
CA LYS A 117 -0.56 -23.18 1.21
C LYS A 117 0.82 -22.64 1.47
N PHE A 118 1.32 -21.87 0.51
CA PHE A 118 2.59 -21.17 0.61
C PHE A 118 2.37 -19.70 0.28
N LYS A 119 2.77 -18.82 1.20
CA LYS A 119 2.69 -17.38 1.00
C LYS A 119 4.09 -16.78 1.03
N TYR A 120 4.40 -16.01 0.01
CA TYR A 120 5.67 -15.31 -0.15
C TYR A 120 5.41 -13.83 -0.36
N ASN A 121 6.15 -12.99 0.36
CA ASN A 121 6.17 -11.57 0.10
C ASN A 121 7.29 -11.26 -0.90
N PHE A 122 7.11 -10.24 -1.74
CA PHE A 122 8.12 -9.85 -2.71
C PHE A 122 8.23 -8.33 -2.84
N GLN A 123 9.37 -7.88 -3.36
CA GLN A 123 9.60 -6.46 -3.65
C GLN A 123 9.32 -6.13 -5.11
N GLN A 124 8.71 -4.97 -5.37
CA GLN A 124 8.75 -4.35 -6.70
C GLN A 124 9.57 -3.07 -6.65
N ASP A 125 10.53 -2.96 -7.56
CA ASP A 125 11.39 -1.77 -7.66
C ASP A 125 10.72 -0.60 -8.37
N PHE A 126 9.83 -0.89 -9.31
CA PHE A 126 9.16 0.10 -10.13
C PHE A 126 7.66 -0.14 -10.14
N GLU A 127 6.91 0.94 -10.35
CA GLU A 127 5.50 0.87 -10.67
C GLU A 127 5.30 -0.03 -11.90
N HIS A 128 4.30 -0.91 -11.83
CA HIS A 128 3.95 -1.84 -12.91
C HIS A 128 5.03 -2.88 -13.29
N ASN A 129 6.05 -3.14 -12.46
CA ASN A 129 7.05 -4.18 -12.75
C ASN A 129 6.41 -5.57 -13.00
N ILE A 130 5.32 -5.88 -12.27
CA ILE A 130 4.53 -7.10 -12.47
C ILE A 130 3.90 -7.22 -13.87
N LEU A 131 3.71 -6.11 -14.61
CA LEU A 131 3.13 -6.15 -15.95
C LEU A 131 4.11 -6.70 -16.99
N ASN A 132 5.42 -6.77 -16.68
CA ASN A 132 6.42 -7.37 -17.56
C ASN A 132 6.17 -8.87 -17.81
N ILE A 133 5.40 -9.53 -16.94
CA ILE A 133 5.03 -10.94 -17.05
C ILE A 133 3.52 -11.13 -17.34
N LYS A 134 2.87 -10.11 -17.91
CA LYS A 134 1.42 -10.10 -18.19
C LYS A 134 0.94 -11.36 -18.90
N ASP A 135 1.68 -11.83 -19.91
CA ASP A 135 1.29 -12.99 -20.71
C ASP A 135 1.24 -14.28 -19.86
N THR A 136 2.21 -14.45 -18.96
CA THR A 136 2.24 -15.57 -18.00
C THR A 136 1.06 -15.50 -17.03
N LEU A 137 0.69 -14.31 -16.54
CA LEU A 137 -0.48 -14.14 -15.67
C LEU A 137 -1.79 -14.46 -16.39
N ILE A 138 -1.90 -14.06 -17.66
CA ILE A 138 -3.05 -14.40 -18.51
C ILE A 138 -3.13 -15.93 -18.68
N GLU A 139 -2.00 -16.58 -18.95
CA GLU A 139 -1.93 -18.03 -19.11
C GLU A 139 -2.38 -18.76 -17.83
N TYR A 140 -1.89 -18.35 -16.66
CA TYR A 140 -2.35 -18.90 -15.38
C TYR A 140 -3.85 -18.74 -15.17
N SER A 141 -4.42 -17.62 -15.63
CA SER A 141 -5.87 -17.41 -15.54
C SER A 141 -6.64 -18.29 -16.52
N LYS A 142 -6.15 -18.45 -17.76
CA LYS A 142 -6.72 -19.37 -18.76
C LYS A 142 -6.69 -20.82 -18.30
N GLN A 143 -5.65 -21.22 -17.57
CA GLN A 143 -5.53 -22.55 -16.94
C GLN A 143 -6.37 -22.70 -15.65
N GLY A 144 -7.12 -21.67 -15.24
CA GLY A 144 -7.95 -21.68 -14.04
C GLY A 144 -7.18 -21.60 -12.72
N LYS A 145 -5.87 -21.33 -12.76
CA LYS A 145 -5.02 -21.20 -11.57
C LYS A 145 -5.16 -19.83 -10.92
N LEU A 146 -5.27 -18.77 -11.72
CA LEU A 146 -5.42 -17.39 -11.27
C LEU A 146 -6.85 -16.89 -11.53
N HIS A 147 -7.53 -16.41 -10.50
CA HIS A 147 -8.90 -15.91 -10.66
C HIS A 147 -8.93 -14.64 -11.51
N PHE A 148 -9.90 -14.52 -12.42
CA PHE A 148 -10.01 -13.38 -13.35
C PHE A 148 -10.04 -12.03 -12.64
N LEU A 149 -10.76 -11.91 -11.52
CA LEU A 149 -10.78 -10.67 -10.73
C LEU A 149 -9.38 -10.30 -10.20
N ASN A 150 -8.61 -11.29 -9.75
CA ASN A 150 -7.26 -11.04 -9.29
C ASN A 150 -6.33 -10.64 -10.46
N LEU A 151 -6.54 -11.21 -11.65
CA LEU A 151 -5.83 -10.79 -12.86
C LEU A 151 -6.11 -9.33 -13.21
N ILE A 152 -7.38 -8.90 -13.29
CA ILE A 152 -7.70 -7.51 -13.63
C ILE A 152 -7.16 -6.52 -12.59
N ASP A 153 -7.17 -6.90 -11.30
CA ASP A 153 -6.60 -6.09 -10.22
C ASP A 153 -5.09 -5.92 -10.41
N ILE A 154 -4.35 -7.00 -10.73
CA ILE A 154 -2.90 -6.94 -11.00
C ILE A 154 -2.60 -6.11 -12.25
N LEU A 155 -3.44 -6.23 -13.28
CA LEU A 155 -3.31 -5.46 -14.52
C LEU A 155 -3.75 -4.00 -14.39
N ASN A 156 -4.23 -3.60 -13.20
CA ASN A 156 -4.75 -2.26 -12.91
C ASN A 156 -5.86 -1.81 -13.88
N ILE A 157 -6.68 -2.76 -14.34
CA ILE A 157 -7.81 -2.48 -15.24
C ILE A 157 -9.03 -2.16 -14.37
N THR A 158 -9.34 -0.88 -14.23
CA THR A 158 -10.40 -0.40 -13.33
C THR A 158 -11.66 0.06 -14.07
N ASP A 159 -11.55 0.46 -15.35
CA ASP A 159 -12.69 0.91 -16.13
C ASP A 159 -13.57 -0.26 -16.58
N TYR A 160 -14.89 -0.13 -16.40
CA TYR A 160 -15.84 -1.19 -16.74
C TYR A 160 -15.78 -1.56 -18.23
N LYS A 161 -15.62 -0.59 -19.14
CA LYS A 161 -15.55 -0.87 -20.58
C LYS A 161 -14.27 -1.63 -20.92
N GLU A 162 -13.14 -1.21 -20.34
CA GLU A 162 -11.85 -1.91 -20.49
C GLU A 162 -11.93 -3.35 -19.96
N ILE A 163 -12.57 -3.58 -18.82
CA ILE A 163 -12.81 -4.94 -18.30
C ILE A 163 -13.63 -5.78 -19.29
N GLN A 164 -14.69 -5.23 -19.87
CA GLN A 164 -15.51 -5.95 -20.85
C GLN A 164 -14.74 -6.25 -22.13
N GLU A 165 -13.92 -5.31 -22.60
CA GLU A 165 -13.07 -5.50 -23.78
C GLU A 165 -12.00 -6.56 -23.54
N PHE A 166 -11.31 -6.49 -22.40
CA PHE A 166 -10.34 -7.48 -21.99
C PHE A 166 -10.97 -8.87 -21.88
N LYS A 167 -12.16 -8.98 -21.27
CA LYS A 167 -12.90 -10.24 -21.18
C LYS A 167 -13.25 -10.84 -22.54
N LYS A 168 -13.59 -10.02 -23.55
CA LYS A 168 -13.88 -10.50 -24.91
C LYS A 168 -12.63 -11.10 -25.56
N ASN A 169 -11.49 -10.44 -25.44
CA ASN A 169 -10.21 -10.90 -25.97
C ASN A 169 -9.64 -12.10 -25.19
N PHE A 170 -10.02 -12.24 -23.92
CA PHE A 170 -9.58 -13.32 -23.04
C PHE A 170 -10.29 -14.66 -23.32
N ILE A 171 -11.54 -14.62 -23.79
CA ILE A 171 -12.41 -15.81 -24.04
C ILE A 171 -12.23 -16.38 -25.46
N GLN A 172 -11.60 -15.65 -26.38
CA GLN A 172 -11.20 -16.16 -27.69
C GLN A 172 -10.00 -17.12 -27.60
#